data_AF-A0A4U3LY96-F1
#
_entry.id   AF-A0A4U3LY96-F1
#
_cell.length_a   1.000
_cell.length_b   1.000
_cell.length_c   1.000
_cell.angle_alpha   90.00
_cell.angle_beta   90.00
_cell.angle_gamma   90.00
#
_symmetry.space_group_name_H-M   'P 1'
#
loop_
_entity.id
_entity.type
_entity.pdbx_description
1 polymer ?
#
loop_
_entity_poly.entity_id
_entity_poly.type
_entity_poly.pdbx_seq_one_letter_code
_entity_poly.pdbx_strand_id
1 'polypeptide(L)'
;MQRLGWTIVVPVKTLIRAKTRLAAAAGPHREDLAVAVAADTVTAALSAEGVARVIVVTADPRPAAVLAGLGADVVPDPDVGLNAALRAGAA
;
A
#
# COMPACT_ATOMS: atom_id res chain seq x y z
N MET A 1 24.23 -4.63 20.26
CA MET A 1 23.31 -5.55 19.56
C MET A 1 22.73 -4.81 18.37
N GLN A 2 22.96 -5.27 17.13
CA GLN A 2 22.22 -4.72 16.00
C GLN A 2 20.76 -5.17 16.13
N ARG A 3 19.84 -4.21 16.24
CA ARG A 3 18.41 -4.50 16.14
C ARG A 3 18.13 -4.95 14.71
N LEU A 4 17.53 -6.13 14.56
CA LEU A 4 16.98 -6.55 13.27
C LEU A 4 15.91 -5.54 12.83
N GLY A 5 15.98 -5.10 11.58
CA GLY A 5 15.01 -4.17 10.98
C GLY A 5 13.96 -4.93 10.18
N TRP A 6 12.69 -4.65 10.41
CA TRP A 6 11.58 -5.26 9.69
C TRP A 6 11.32 -4.54 8.37
N THR A 7 11.01 -5.32 7.33
CA THR A 7 10.43 -4.80 6.10
C THR A 7 8.96 -5.20 6.06
N ILE A 8 8.06 -4.24 5.84
CA ILE A 8 6.63 -4.48 5.69
C ILE A 8 6.25 -4.37 4.22
N VAL A 9 5.54 -5.37 3.70
CA VAL A 9 4.99 -5.36 2.34
C VAL A 9 3.49 -5.07 2.40
N VAL A 10 3.06 -4.01 1.71
CA VAL A 10 1.67 -3.52 1.68
C VAL A 10 1.14 -3.58 0.24
N PRO A 11 0.39 -4.63 -0.13
CA PRO A 11 -0.25 -4.70 -1.44
C PRO A 11 -1.44 -3.74 -1.50
N VAL A 12 -1.40 -2.79 -2.44
CA VAL A 12 -2.45 -1.79 -2.69
C VAL A 12 -3.08 -2.07 -4.05
N LYS A 13 -4.28 -2.65 -4.02
CA LYS A 13 -5.08 -2.93 -5.23
C LYS A 13 -5.43 -1.65 -5.99
N THR A 14 -5.59 -1.79 -7.31
CA THR A 14 -6.14 -0.76 -8.20
C THR A 14 -7.44 -0.17 -7.65
N LEU A 15 -7.55 1.16 -7.64
CA LEU A 15 -8.61 1.91 -6.95
C LEU A 15 -10.02 1.57 -7.46
N ILE A 16 -10.16 1.34 -8.77
CA ILE A 16 -11.42 0.93 -9.41
C ILE A 16 -12.03 -0.30 -8.72
N ARG A 17 -11.21 -1.26 -8.28
CA ARG A 17 -11.64 -2.53 -7.65
C ARG A 17 -11.73 -2.46 -6.12
N ALA A 18 -11.36 -1.34 -5.50
CA ALA A 18 -11.21 -1.25 -4.05
C ALA A 18 -12.52 -0.91 -3.32
N LYS A 19 -12.62 -1.35 -2.04
CA LYS A 19 -13.63 -0.89 -1.07
C LYS A 19 -15.09 -0.90 -1.57
N THR A 20 -15.47 -1.89 -2.39
CA THR A 20 -16.85 -1.99 -2.93
C THR A 20 -17.92 -2.06 -1.84
N ARG A 21 -17.61 -2.68 -0.70
CA ARG A 21 -18.50 -2.72 0.48
C ARG A 21 -18.75 -1.34 1.11
N LEU A 22 -17.87 -0.36 0.84
CA LEU A 22 -18.02 1.03 1.29
C LEU A 22 -18.60 1.93 0.20
N ALA A 23 -18.93 1.40 -0.99
CA ALA A 23 -19.39 2.21 -2.11
C ALA A 23 -20.64 3.04 -1.77
N ALA A 24 -21.60 2.46 -1.03
CA ALA A 24 -22.81 3.17 -0.61
C ALA A 24 -22.52 4.34 0.35
N ALA A 25 -21.51 4.20 1.22
CA ALA A 25 -21.16 5.23 2.21
C ALA A 25 -20.19 6.28 1.65
N ALA A 26 -19.25 5.88 0.78
CA ALA A 26 -18.22 6.76 0.22
C ALA A 26 -18.67 7.45 -1.07
N GLY A 27 -19.63 6.88 -1.80
CA GLY A 27 -20.15 7.41 -3.06
C GLY A 27 -19.04 7.78 -4.04
N PRO A 28 -19.02 9.02 -4.56
CA PRO A 28 -18.00 9.47 -5.52
C PRO A 28 -16.57 9.52 -4.92
N HIS A 29 -16.43 9.55 -3.59
CA HIS A 29 -15.14 9.64 -2.91
C HIS A 29 -14.51 8.27 -2.62
N ARG A 30 -15.06 7.17 -3.13
CA ARG A 30 -14.58 5.82 -2.84
C ARG A 30 -13.09 5.62 -3.17
N GLU A 31 -12.62 6.18 -4.28
CA GLU A 31 -11.23 6.09 -4.68
C GLU A 31 -10.33 6.92 -3.76
N ASP A 32 -10.75 8.14 -3.43
CA ASP A 32 -10.05 9.02 -2.50
C ASP A 32 -9.92 8.35 -1.12
N LEU A 33 -11.00 7.73 -0.64
CA LEU A 33 -11.02 6.97 0.60
C LEU A 33 -10.08 5.75 0.54
N ALA A 34 -10.00 5.08 -0.61
CA ALA A 34 -9.08 3.95 -0.76
C ALA A 34 -7.61 4.42 -0.70
N VAL A 35 -7.27 5.55 -1.32
CA VAL A 35 -5.94 6.17 -1.21
C VAL A 35 -5.66 6.62 0.22
N ALA A 36 -6.60 7.29 0.88
CA ALA A 36 -6.45 7.78 2.25
C ALA A 36 -6.16 6.62 3.23
N VAL A 37 -6.93 5.53 3.15
CA VAL A 37 -6.67 4.36 4.01
C VAL A 37 -5.29 3.74 3.74
N ALA A 38 -4.85 3.70 2.48
CA ALA A 38 -3.51 3.22 2.16
C ALA A 38 -2.42 4.15 2.73
N ALA A 39 -2.61 5.47 2.61
CA ALA A 39 -1.70 6.48 3.13
C ALA A 39 -1.58 6.40 4.66
N ASP A 40 -2.70 6.28 5.37
CA ASP A 40 -2.72 6.13 6.82
C ASP A 40 -2.02 4.84 7.26
N THR A 41 -2.28 3.73 6.55
CA THR A 41 -1.64 2.43 6.84
C THR A 41 -0.13 2.49 6.65
N VAL A 42 0.34 3.09 5.55
CA VAL A 42 1.76 3.24 5.23
C VAL A 42 2.45 4.20 6.21
N THR A 43 1.81 5.32 6.54
CA THR A 43 2.34 6.28 7.53
C THR A 43 2.51 5.62 8.90
N ALA A 44 1.52 4.83 9.34
CA ALA A 44 1.61 4.08 10.59
C ALA A 44 2.73 3.04 10.55
N ALA A 45 2.88 2.31 9.45
CA ALA A 45 3.94 1.32 9.27
C ALA A 45 5.35 1.96 9.28
N LEU A 46 5.52 3.08 8.58
CA LEU A 46 6.78 3.84 8.53
C LEU A 46 7.17 4.41 9.91
N SER A 47 6.19 4.73 10.74
CA SER A 47 6.39 5.28 12.08
C SER A 47 6.61 4.21 13.16
N ALA A 48 6.43 2.93 12.84
CA ALA A 48 6.50 1.85 13.81
C ALA A 48 7.95 1.52 14.20
N GLU A 49 8.21 1.38 15.50
CA GLU A 49 9.55 1.08 15.99
C GLU A 49 10.05 -0.27 15.45
N GLY A 50 11.26 -0.25 14.88
CA GLY A 50 11.89 -1.45 14.34
C GLY A 50 11.54 -1.75 12.89
N VAL A 51 10.64 -0.98 12.26
CA VAL A 51 10.46 -1.00 10.80
C VAL A 51 11.59 -0.21 10.16
N ALA A 52 12.33 -0.86 9.27
CA ALA A 52 13.41 -0.26 8.49
C ALA A 52 12.94 0.15 7.09
N ARG A 53 11.89 -0.49 6.57
CA ARG A 53 11.42 -0.31 5.20
C ARG A 53 9.93 -0.65 5.07
N VAL A 54 9.21 0.12 4.26
CA VAL A 54 7.86 -0.22 3.81
C VAL A 54 7.85 -0.28 2.29
N ILE A 55 7.42 -1.42 1.76
CA ILE A 55 7.29 -1.67 0.33
C ILE A 55 5.81 -1.68 -0.02
N VAL A 56 5.39 -0.82 -0.93
CA VAL A 56 4.04 -0.79 -1.49
C VAL A 56 4.05 -1.48 -2.85
N VAL A 57 3.16 -2.44 -3.03
CA VAL A 57 3.01 -3.13 -4.32
C VAL A 57 1.71 -2.66 -4.97
N THR A 58 1.80 -1.97 -6.10
CA THR A 58 0.62 -1.45 -6.81
C THR A 58 0.86 -1.28 -8.31
N ALA A 59 -0.18 -1.49 -9.11
CA ALA A 59 -0.20 -1.16 -10.54
C ALA A 59 -0.85 0.21 -10.82
N ASP A 60 -1.38 0.87 -9.79
CA ASP A 60 -2.14 2.12 -9.94
C ASP A 60 -1.23 3.34 -9.70
N PRO A 61 -1.08 4.25 -10.68
CA PRO A 61 -0.15 5.37 -10.58
C PRO A 61 -0.54 6.37 -9.50
N ARG A 62 -1.83 6.48 -9.16
CA ARG A 62 -2.31 7.45 -8.18
C ARG A 62 -1.85 7.12 -6.75
N PRO A 63 -2.13 5.94 -6.17
CA PRO A 63 -1.57 5.57 -4.88
C PRO A 63 -0.05 5.39 -4.96
N ALA A 64 0.54 4.96 -6.09
CA ALA A 64 1.99 4.91 -6.24
C ALA A 64 2.66 6.25 -5.94
N ALA A 65 2.21 7.33 -6.60
CA ALA A 65 2.78 8.66 -6.39
C ALA A 65 2.60 9.17 -4.94
N VAL A 66 1.41 8.99 -4.37
CA VAL A 66 1.10 9.44 -3.00
C VAL A 66 1.97 8.70 -1.98
N LEU A 67 2.05 7.36 -2.09
CA LEU A 67 2.72 6.53 -1.10
C LEU A 67 4.26 6.60 -1.23
N ALA A 68 4.78 6.78 -2.44
CA ALA A 68 6.19 7.13 -2.64
C ALA A 68 6.53 8.47 -1.98
N GLY A 69 5.65 9.47 -2.12
CA GLY A 69 5.81 10.77 -1.46
C GLY A 69 5.82 10.71 0.08
N LEU A 70 5.24 9.67 0.67
CA LEU A 70 5.31 9.40 2.12
C LEU A 70 6.61 8.69 2.55
N GLY A 71 7.41 8.20 1.60
CA GLY A 71 8.66 7.47 1.86
C GLY A 71 8.57 5.95 1.76
N ALA A 72 7.48 5.41 1.20
CA ALA A 72 7.43 3.98 0.87
C ALA A 72 8.13 3.68 -0.46
N ASP A 73 8.75 2.52 -0.55
CA ASP A 73 9.30 2.02 -1.81
C ASP A 73 8.18 1.37 -2.63
N VAL A 74 7.96 1.87 -3.84
CA VAL A 74 6.87 1.37 -4.69
C VAL A 74 7.40 0.37 -5.72
N VAL A 75 6.77 -0.80 -5.77
CA VAL A 75 7.05 -1.89 -6.71
C VAL A 75 5.80 -2.17 -7.55
N PRO A 76 5.93 -2.48 -8.86
CA PRO A 76 4.79 -2.83 -9.70
C PRO A 76 4.04 -4.08 -9.21
N ASP A 77 2.71 -4.02 -9.17
CA ASP A 77 1.85 -5.20 -8.94
C ASP A 77 1.71 -6.01 -10.24
N PRO A 78 1.99 -7.33 -10.25
CA PRO A 78 1.76 -8.18 -11.42
C PRO A 78 0.28 -8.39 -11.78
N ASP A 79 -0.68 -7.96 -10.94
CA ASP A 79 -2.14 -8.07 -11.11
C ASP A 79 -2.66 -9.51 -11.32
N VAL A 80 -1.94 -10.51 -10.79
CA VAL A 80 -2.34 -11.94 -10.80
C VAL A 80 -2.77 -12.44 -9.41
N GLY A 81 -3.10 -11.52 -8.50
CA GLY A 81 -3.69 -11.80 -7.20
C GLY A 81 -2.81 -11.47 -6.00
N LEU A 82 -3.42 -11.45 -4.81
CA LEU A 82 -2.81 -10.96 -3.57
C LEU A 82 -1.47 -11.65 -3.24
N ASN A 83 -1.42 -12.98 -3.33
CA ASN A 83 -0.20 -13.72 -2.98
C ASN A 83 0.94 -13.46 -3.98
N ALA A 84 0.62 -13.14 -5.24
CA ALA A 84 1.65 -12.77 -6.22
C ALA A 84 2.17 -11.36 -5.96
N ALA A 85 1.31 -10.41 -5.61
CA ALA A 85 1.72 -9.08 -5.18
C ALA A 85 2.63 -9.14 -3.94
N LEU A 86 2.27 -9.95 -2.93
CA LEU A 86 3.10 -10.15 -1.74
C LEU A 86 4.47 -10.74 -2.08
N ARG A 87 4.53 -11.73 -2.98
CA ARG A 87 5.79 -12.31 -3.44
C ARG A 87 6.63 -11.30 -4.23
N ALA A 88 6.02 -10.49 -5.08
CA ALA A 88 6.72 -9.44 -5.84
C ALA A 88 7.34 -8.39 -4.92
N GLY A 89 6.65 -7.99 -3.85
CA GLY A 89 7.18 -7.04 -2.87
C GLY A 89 8.21 -7.63 -1.90
N ALA A 90 8.29 -8.95 -1.79
CA ALA A 90 9.25 -9.65 -0.91
C ALA A 90 10.49 -10.17 -1.65
N ALA A 91 10.56 -10.00 -2.96
CA ALA A 91 11.69 -10.39 -3.81
C ALA A 91 12.87 -9.41 -3.66
#